data_AF-A0A1I5B4Q5-F1
#
_entry.id   AF-A0A1I5B4Q5-F1
#
_cell.length_a   1.000
_cell.length_b   1.000
_cell.length_c   1.000
_cell.angle_alpha   90.00
_cell.angle_beta   90.00
_cell.angle_gamma   90.00
#
_symmetry.space_group_name_H-M   'P 1'
#
loop_
_entity.id
_entity.type
_entity.pdbx_description
1 polymer ?
#
loop_
_entity_poly.entity_id
_entity_poly.type
_entity_poly.pdbx_seq_one_letter_code
_entity_poly.pdbx_strand_id
1 'polypeptide(L)'
;MSLLALRLERRQWDLLGELLATDACLPRPALDSANWGPLAAAQAPDGALPAVGDMPTGDAGEVFELVYHPTLVAAFATTLATSRAFTALVTTP
;
A
#
# COMPACT_ATOMS: atom_id res chain seq x y z
N MET A 1 -5.31 -14.72 -13.06
CA MET A 1 -4.85 -14.33 -11.71
C MET A 1 -4.18 -12.96 -11.84
N SER A 2 -4.62 -11.94 -11.10
CA SER A 2 -4.08 -10.57 -11.20
C SER A 2 -2.72 -10.45 -10.51
N LEU A 3 -1.85 -9.55 -10.98
CA LEU A 3 -0.54 -9.29 -10.36
C LEU A 3 -0.68 -8.85 -8.90
N LEU A 4 -1.70 -8.04 -8.56
CA LEU A 4 -1.99 -7.61 -7.19
C LEU A 4 -2.31 -8.80 -6.28
N ALA A 5 -3.18 -9.71 -6.74
CA ALA A 5 -3.56 -10.90 -6.00
C ALA A 5 -2.35 -11.80 -5.69
N LEU A 6 -1.45 -11.98 -6.66
CA LEU A 6 -0.22 -12.76 -6.44
C LEU A 6 0.72 -12.11 -5.43
N ARG A 7 0.81 -10.77 -5.38
CA ARG A 7 1.64 -10.06 -4.38
C ARG A 7 1.05 -10.17 -2.99
N LEU A 8 -0.27 -10.07 -2.88
CA LEU A 8 -0.99 -10.26 -1.63
C LEU A 8 -0.78 -11.66 -1.06
N GLU A 9 -0.95 -12.70 -1.87
CA GLU A 9 -0.71 -14.10 -1.46
C GLU A 9 0.71 -14.32 -0.94
N ARG A 10 1.69 -13.62 -1.52
CA ARG A 10 3.10 -13.69 -1.11
C ARG A 10 3.47 -12.68 -0.03
N ARG A 11 2.51 -11.88 0.45
CA ARG A 11 2.73 -10.82 1.45
C ARG A 11 3.87 -9.88 1.04
N GLN A 12 4.02 -9.59 -0.24
CA GLN A 12 5.02 -8.65 -0.77
C GLN A 12 4.46 -7.24 -0.73
N TRP A 13 4.39 -6.67 0.47
CA TRP A 13 3.67 -5.44 0.75
C TRP A 13 4.27 -4.22 0.07
N ASP A 14 5.60 -4.16 -0.01
CA ASP A 14 6.30 -3.06 -0.68
C ASP A 14 5.86 -2.96 -2.14
N LEU A 15 6.04 -4.05 -2.89
CA LEU A 15 5.64 -4.15 -4.29
C LEU A 15 4.12 -4.08 -4.48
N LEU A 16 3.31 -4.54 -3.51
CA LEU A 16 1.86 -4.33 -3.54
C LEU A 16 1.53 -2.84 -3.49
N GLY A 17 2.16 -2.08 -2.58
CA GLY A 17 2.01 -0.63 -2.46
C GLY A 17 2.41 0.11 -3.73
N GLU A 18 3.53 -0.26 -4.36
CA GLU A 18 3.98 0.33 -5.63
C GLU A 18 2.97 0.12 -6.77
N LEU A 19 2.39 -1.08 -6.85
CA LEU A 19 1.37 -1.40 -7.85
C LEU A 19 0.05 -0.68 -7.57
N LEU A 20 -0.32 -0.47 -6.30
CA LEU A 20 -1.49 0.32 -5.92
C LEU A 20 -1.30 1.81 -6.21
N ALA A 21 -0.10 2.36 -5.98
CA ALA A 21 0.23 3.73 -6.41
C ALA A 21 0.13 3.86 -7.93
N THR A 22 0.61 2.85 -8.67
CA THR A 22 0.51 2.80 -10.13
C THR A 22 -0.95 2.73 -10.59
N ASP A 23 -1.78 1.87 -9.97
CA ASP A 23 -3.22 1.78 -10.26
C ASP A 23 -3.90 3.14 -10.09
N ALA A 24 -3.64 3.85 -8.99
CA ALA A 24 -4.21 5.16 -8.71
C ALA A 24 -3.85 6.24 -9.76
N CYS A 25 -2.75 6.06 -10.49
CA CYS A 25 -2.31 6.94 -11.57
C CYS A 25 -2.90 6.58 -12.95
N LEU A 26 -3.57 5.43 -13.10
CA LEU A 26 -4.18 5.05 -14.37
C LEU A 26 -5.36 5.98 -14.71
N PRO A 27 -5.69 6.16 -16.01
CA PRO A 27 -6.85 6.97 -16.42
C PRO A 27 -8.19 6.47 -15.84
N ARG A 28 -8.29 5.16 -15.58
CA ARG A 28 -9.42 4.51 -14.91
C ARG A 28 -8.85 3.57 -13.83
N PRO A 29 -8.65 4.06 -12.60
CA PRO A 29 -8.07 3.26 -11.52
C PRO A 29 -9.11 2.24 -11.00
N ALA A 30 -8.65 1.07 -10.56
CA ALA A 30 -9.55 0.04 -10.01
C ALA A 30 -9.92 0.35 -8.55
N LEU A 31 -8.96 0.81 -7.73
CA LEU A 31 -9.14 1.14 -6.31
C LEU A 31 -9.85 0.05 -5.49
N ASP A 32 -9.62 -1.22 -5.82
CA ASP A 32 -10.33 -2.35 -5.24
C ASP A 32 -9.95 -2.57 -3.77
N SER A 33 -10.93 -2.42 -2.88
CA SER A 33 -10.82 -2.63 -1.44
C SER A 33 -10.21 -3.98 -1.04
N ALA A 34 -10.35 -5.02 -1.87
CA ALA A 34 -9.77 -6.34 -1.62
C ALA A 34 -8.23 -6.32 -1.55
N ASN A 35 -7.59 -5.32 -2.18
CA ASN A 35 -6.13 -5.15 -2.14
C ASN A 35 -5.70 -4.12 -1.08
N TRP A 36 -6.51 -3.09 -0.84
CA TRP A 36 -6.21 -2.05 0.15
C TRP A 36 -6.41 -2.51 1.60
N GLY A 37 -7.45 -3.30 1.87
CA GLY A 37 -7.75 -3.80 3.22
C GLY A 37 -6.61 -4.60 3.84
N PRO A 38 -6.06 -5.61 3.13
CA PRO A 38 -4.92 -6.37 3.63
C PRO A 38 -3.63 -5.55 3.79
N LEU A 39 -3.36 -4.59 2.90
CA LEU A 39 -2.23 -3.67 3.04
C LEU A 39 -2.34 -2.87 4.35
N ALA A 40 -3.52 -2.31 4.62
CA ALA A 40 -3.78 -1.60 5.87
C ALA A 40 -3.68 -2.51 7.10
N ALA A 41 -4.13 -3.77 6.99
CA ALA A 41 -4.02 -4.74 8.08
C ALA A 41 -2.58 -5.20 8.39
N ALA A 42 -1.65 -5.07 7.42
CA ALA A 42 -0.24 -5.38 7.62
C ALA A 42 0.53 -4.26 8.35
N GLN A 43 -0.08 -3.08 8.49
CA GLN A 43 0.52 -1.93 9.16
C GLN A 43 0.58 -2.15 10.68
N ALA A 44 1.71 -1.81 11.30
CA ALA A 44 1.87 -1.78 12.74
C ALA A 44 1.14 -0.58 13.38
N PRO A 45 0.89 -0.59 14.70
CA PRO A 45 0.17 0.49 15.38
C PRO A 45 0.83 1.89 15.26
N ASP A 46 2.15 1.94 15.06
CA ASP A 46 2.92 3.17 14.83
C ASP A 46 2.90 3.64 13.37
N GLY A 47 2.27 2.87 12.49
CA GLY A 47 2.14 3.16 11.07
C GLY A 47 3.22 2.49 10.20
N ALA A 48 4.21 1.80 10.78
CA ALA A 48 5.23 1.12 9.99
C ALA A 48 4.63 -0.04 9.18
N LEU A 49 5.14 -0.26 7.97
CA LEU A 49 4.75 -1.36 7.10
C LEU A 49 5.96 -2.24 6.80
N PRO A 50 5.88 -3.58 6.96
CA PRO A 50 6.96 -4.46 6.55
C PRO A 50 7.09 -4.50 5.03
N ALA A 51 8.30 -4.71 4.51
CA ALA A 51 8.49 -4.89 3.06
C ALA A 51 7.88 -6.21 2.57
N VAL A 52 8.07 -7.29 3.34
CA VAL A 52 7.55 -8.63 3.05
C VAL A 52 7.17 -9.34 4.35
N GLY A 53 6.10 -10.14 4.30
CA GLY A 53 5.74 -11.00 5.43
C GLY A 53 5.30 -10.23 6.67
N ASP A 54 5.87 -10.60 7.82
CA ASP A 54 5.61 -9.98 9.13
C ASP A 54 6.60 -8.85 9.43
N MET A 55 6.28 -8.03 10.43
CA MET A 55 7.15 -6.94 10.89
C MET A 55 8.53 -7.49 11.34
N PRO A 56 9.66 -6.99 10.81
CA PRO A 56 10.97 -7.40 11.30
C PRO A 56 11.17 -6.98 12.76
N THR A 57 11.99 -7.76 13.47
CA THR A 57 12.39 -7.51 14.85
C THR A 57 13.91 -7.41 14.92
N GLY A 58 14.47 -6.53 15.74
CA GLY A 58 15.91 -6.39 15.88
C GLY A 58 16.31 -5.00 16.38
N ASP A 59 17.51 -4.58 15.99
CA ASP A 59 17.96 -3.21 16.23
C ASP A 59 17.05 -2.21 15.52
N ALA A 60 16.79 -1.08 16.18
CA ALA A 60 15.85 -0.09 15.67
C ALA A 60 16.30 0.56 14.36
N GLY A 61 17.61 0.77 14.16
CA GLY A 61 18.15 1.32 12.93
C GLY A 61 18.01 0.34 11.77
N GLU A 62 18.35 -0.93 11.99
CA GLU A 62 18.18 -1.98 10.98
C GLU A 62 16.71 -2.19 10.61
N VAL A 63 15.80 -2.20 11.61
CA VAL A 63 14.36 -2.28 11.36
C VAL A 63 13.87 -1.07 10.56
N PHE A 64 14.31 0.14 10.90
CA PHE A 64 13.95 1.35 10.19
C PHE A 64 14.32 1.27 8.70
N GLU A 65 15.54 0.86 8.37
CA GLU A 65 15.98 0.73 6.97
C GLU A 65 15.12 -0.27 6.17
N LEU A 66 14.59 -1.31 6.82
CA LEU A 66 13.74 -2.32 6.17
C LEU A 66 12.29 -1.86 5.97
N VAL A 67 11.77 -0.99 6.83
CA VAL A 67 10.35 -0.60 6.85
C VAL A 67 10.11 0.80 6.33
N TYR A 68 11.15 1.64 6.22
CA TYR A 68 11.04 3.03 5.79
C TYR A 68 10.43 3.16 4.39
N HIS A 69 10.98 2.47 3.40
CA HIS A 69 10.51 2.52 2.01
C HIS A 69 9.06 2.03 1.84
N PRO A 70 8.68 0.80 2.27
CA PRO A 70 7.29 0.34 2.14
C PRO A 70 6.29 1.22 2.90
N THR A 71 6.69 1.81 4.02
CA THR A 71 5.85 2.76 4.77
C THR A 71 5.59 4.03 3.94
N LEU A 72 6.63 4.60 3.33
CA LEU A 72 6.48 5.78 2.46
C LEU A 72 5.66 5.46 1.21
N VAL A 73 5.90 4.31 0.59
CA VAL A 73 5.13 3.84 -0.58
C VAL A 73 3.65 3.73 -0.22
N ALA A 74 3.31 3.14 0.93
CA ALA A 74 1.92 3.00 1.37
C ALA A 74 1.25 4.36 1.63
N ALA A 75 1.95 5.29 2.29
CA ALA A 75 1.46 6.65 2.51
C ALA A 75 1.25 7.41 1.19
N PHE A 76 2.18 7.27 0.25
CA PHE A 76 2.10 7.88 -1.07
C PHE A 76 0.93 7.30 -1.90
N ALA A 77 0.84 5.97 -1.99
CA ALA A 77 -0.25 5.28 -2.67
C ALA A 77 -1.62 5.70 -2.13
N THR A 78 -1.76 5.73 -0.80
CA THR A 78 -3.00 6.12 -0.12
C THR A 78 -3.36 7.57 -0.41
N THR A 79 -2.38 8.47 -0.47
CA THR A 79 -2.60 9.88 -0.80
C THR A 79 -3.16 10.03 -2.23
N LEU A 80 -2.57 9.33 -3.20
CA LEU A 80 -3.04 9.33 -4.59
C LEU A 80 -4.46 8.76 -4.71
N ALA A 81 -4.70 7.60 -4.10
CA ALA A 81 -6.01 6.95 -4.11
C ALA A 81 -7.10 7.83 -3.46
N THR A 82 -6.78 8.44 -2.31
CA THR A 82 -7.67 9.35 -1.60
C THR A 82 -7.99 10.60 -2.43
N SER A 83 -6.97 11.20 -3.06
CA SER A 83 -7.16 12.35 -3.97
C SER A 83 -8.08 12.01 -5.15
N ARG A 84 -7.90 10.82 -5.75
CA ARG A 84 -8.76 10.32 -6.83
C ARG A 84 -10.20 10.08 -6.35
N ALA A 85 -10.37 9.41 -5.22
CA ALA A 85 -11.68 9.15 -4.64
C ALA A 85 -12.43 10.45 -4.31
N PHE A 86 -11.77 11.42 -3.66
CA PHE A 86 -12.37 12.72 -3.39
C PHE A 86 -12.73 13.48 -4.66
N THR A 87 -11.87 13.46 -5.68
CA THR A 87 -12.19 14.10 -6.97
C THR A 87 -13.48 13.51 -7.55
N ALA A 88 -13.62 12.18 -7.56
CA ALA A 88 -14.80 11.51 -8.08
C ALA A 88 -16.08 11.86 -7.28
N LEU A 89 -15.99 11.95 -5.95
CA LEU A 89 -17.12 12.33 -5.10
C LEU A 89 -17.57 13.77 -5.35
N VAL A 90 -16.66 14.69 -5.66
CA VAL A 90 -16.98 16.11 -5.90
C VAL A 90 -17.49 16.35 -7.33
N THR A 91 -17.09 15.52 -8.30
CA THR A 91 -17.49 15.69 -9.71
C THR A 91 -18.70 14.84 -10.12
N THR A 92 -19.17 13.93 -9.26
CA THR A 92 -20.43 13.19 -9.46
C THR A 92 -21.58 14.04 -8.91
N PRO A 93 -22.53 14.49 -9.76
CA PRO A 93 -23.62 15.38 -9.35
C PRO A 93 -24.66 14.71 -8.44
#